data_AF-J2A100-F1
#
_entry.id   AF-J2A100-F1
#
_cell.length_a   1.000
_cell.length_b   1.000
_cell.length_c   1.000
_cell.angle_alpha   90.00
_cell.angle_beta   90.00
_cell.angle_gamma   90.00
#
_symmetry.space_group_name_H-M   'P 1'
#
loop_
_entity.id
_entity.type
_entity.pdbx_description
1 polymer ?
#
loop_
_entity_poly.entity_id
_entity_poly.type
_entity_poly.pdbx_seq_one_letter_code
_entity_poly.pdbx_strand_id
1 'polypeptide(L)'
;MSRFATMRHALIATALAASTLTVATPAATAAPATCSPNWKQQGAAGGVYLHDDTTDTTTYVGQIAEEYDYCGHVRSHFQWSYWFRTQAHRGVTGAWDSTFLASKSGYNDQTWNVGSLDAADVYAPSASGRSIWDDSFITWTSSTEVRFTFWNGTSYCGARSDTHDYHGTNLGGARPCTVSYSS
;
A
#
# COMPACT_ATOMS: atom_id res chain seq x y z
N MET A 1 100.42 -7.74 21.04
CA MET A 1 99.04 -7.37 21.45
C MET A 1 98.58 -6.23 20.55
N SER A 2 98.00 -6.54 19.39
CA SER A 2 97.58 -5.56 18.39
C SER A 2 96.12 -5.19 18.55
N ARG A 3 95.85 -3.87 18.58
CA ARG A 3 94.52 -3.26 18.67
C ARG A 3 93.91 -3.18 17.27
N PHE A 4 92.66 -3.60 17.10
CA PHE A 4 91.86 -3.34 15.91
C PHE A 4 90.82 -2.26 16.22
N ALA A 5 90.79 -1.20 15.39
CA ALA A 5 89.81 -0.13 15.43
C ALA A 5 88.74 -0.37 14.36
N THR A 6 87.46 -0.38 14.78
CA THR A 6 86.30 -0.62 13.92
C THR A 6 85.75 0.72 13.40
N MET A 7 85.86 0.98 12.10
CA MET A 7 85.26 2.15 11.46
C MET A 7 83.77 1.92 11.16
N ARG A 8 82.90 2.79 11.69
CA ARG A 8 81.45 2.81 11.44
C ARG A 8 81.16 3.63 10.19
N HIS A 9 80.45 3.04 9.23
CA HIS A 9 79.95 3.71 8.03
C HIS A 9 78.60 4.37 8.33
N ALA A 10 78.47 5.66 8.04
CA ALA A 10 77.22 6.40 8.12
C ALA A 10 76.53 6.39 6.74
N LEU A 11 75.31 5.85 6.68
CA LEU A 11 74.43 5.92 5.51
C LEU A 11 73.50 7.12 5.67
N ILE A 12 73.59 8.07 4.73
CA ILE A 12 72.67 9.20 4.60
C ILE A 12 71.48 8.73 3.75
N ALA A 13 70.30 8.63 4.34
CA ALA A 13 69.07 8.30 3.62
C ALA A 13 68.34 9.59 3.20
N THR A 14 68.29 9.85 1.91
CA THR A 14 67.48 10.90 1.28
C THR A 14 66.01 10.51 1.27
N ALA A 15 65.16 11.27 1.98
CA ALA A 15 63.72 11.10 1.97
C ALA A 15 63.11 11.71 0.69
N LEU A 16 62.46 10.88 -0.13
CA LEU A 16 61.57 11.36 -1.20
C LEU A 16 60.25 11.82 -0.58
N ALA A 17 59.92 13.10 -0.72
CA ALA A 17 58.59 13.62 -0.43
C ALA A 17 57.66 13.31 -1.60
N ALA A 18 56.70 12.39 -1.39
CA ALA A 18 55.61 12.14 -2.33
C ALA A 18 54.46 13.11 -2.02
N SER A 19 54.19 14.04 -2.93
CA SER A 19 53.01 14.91 -2.88
C SER A 19 51.78 14.08 -3.26
N THR A 20 50.93 13.73 -2.30
CA THR A 20 49.63 13.13 -2.59
C THR A 20 48.66 14.21 -3.05
N LEU A 21 48.27 14.14 -4.31
CA LEU A 21 47.17 14.91 -4.87
C LEU A 21 45.86 14.34 -4.27
N THR A 22 45.29 14.99 -3.27
CA THR A 22 43.96 14.65 -2.77
C THR A 22 42.92 15.13 -3.77
N VAL A 23 42.51 14.24 -4.68
CA VAL A 23 41.31 14.45 -5.48
C VAL A 23 40.13 14.47 -4.52
N ALA A 24 39.53 15.64 -4.31
CA ALA A 24 38.27 15.75 -3.58
C ALA A 24 37.21 14.96 -4.36
N THR A 25 36.82 13.80 -3.85
CA THR A 25 35.64 13.11 -4.32
C THR A 25 34.45 14.04 -4.09
N PRO A 26 33.57 14.26 -5.09
CA PRO A 26 32.33 14.98 -4.84
C PRO A 26 31.62 14.27 -3.70
N ALA A 27 31.26 15.01 -2.64
CA ALA A 27 30.45 14.48 -1.56
C ALA A 27 29.22 13.85 -2.22
N ALA A 28 29.06 12.53 -2.06
CA ALA A 28 27.87 11.84 -2.51
C ALA A 28 26.70 12.59 -1.89
N THR A 29 25.93 13.29 -2.72
CA THR A 29 24.70 13.91 -2.28
C THR A 29 23.86 12.74 -1.79
N ALA A 30 23.66 12.64 -0.47
CA ALA A 30 22.80 11.62 0.08
C ALA A 30 21.49 11.73 -0.67
N ALA A 31 21.09 10.66 -1.36
CA ALA A 31 19.78 10.62 -1.98
C ALA A 31 18.76 11.01 -0.91
N PRO A 32 17.77 11.87 -1.22
CA PRO A 32 16.71 12.18 -0.25
C PRO A 32 16.20 10.86 0.30
N ALA A 33 16.02 10.76 1.62
CA ALA A 33 15.56 9.54 2.26
C ALA A 33 14.30 9.05 1.53
N THR A 34 14.46 8.05 0.67
CA THR A 34 13.36 7.49 -0.09
C THR A 34 12.55 6.72 0.93
N CYS A 35 11.41 7.28 1.33
CA CYS A 35 10.52 6.56 2.21
C CYS A 35 10.15 5.25 1.50
N SER A 36 10.48 4.12 2.13
CA SER A 36 10.13 2.80 1.62
C SER A 36 8.73 2.46 2.12
N PRO A 37 7.75 2.23 1.23
CA PRO A 37 6.39 1.86 1.64
C PRO A 37 6.41 0.64 2.56
N ASN A 38 5.78 0.76 3.72
CA ASN A 38 5.53 -0.32 4.66
C ASN A 38 4.03 -0.31 4.97
N TRP A 39 3.28 -0.97 4.10
CA TRP A 39 1.82 -1.01 4.15
C TRP A 39 1.33 -1.69 5.43
N LYS A 40 0.39 -1.04 6.11
CA LYS A 40 -0.31 -1.51 7.31
C LYS A 40 -1.80 -1.40 7.08
N GLN A 41 -2.53 -2.44 7.46
CA GLN A 41 -3.99 -2.37 7.49
C GLN A 41 -4.46 -1.43 8.59
N GLN A 42 -5.51 -0.66 8.30
CA GLN A 42 -6.15 0.23 9.25
C GLN A 42 -7.66 -0.05 9.29
N GLY A 43 -8.21 -0.01 10.51
CA GLY A 43 -9.66 -0.05 10.72
C GLY A 43 -10.30 -1.43 10.53
N ALA A 44 -11.61 -1.46 10.74
CA ALA A 44 -12.45 -2.59 10.40
C ALA A 44 -12.74 -2.63 8.90
N ALA A 45 -12.78 -3.85 8.36
CA ALA A 45 -13.07 -4.10 6.97
C ALA A 45 -14.60 -4.16 6.71
N GLY A 46 -15.03 -3.68 5.54
CA GLY A 46 -16.41 -3.80 5.08
C GLY A 46 -16.65 -5.13 4.38
N GLY A 47 -17.55 -5.96 4.90
CA GLY A 47 -17.86 -7.25 4.29
C GLY A 47 -18.79 -7.13 3.06
N VAL A 48 -18.52 -7.93 2.04
CA VAL A 48 -19.40 -8.12 0.88
C VAL A 48 -20.05 -9.49 0.99
N TYR A 49 -21.37 -9.54 0.86
CA TYR A 49 -22.17 -10.75 0.96
C TYR A 49 -23.07 -10.93 -0.25
N LEU A 50 -23.32 -12.19 -0.58
CA LEU A 50 -24.25 -12.61 -1.62
C LEU A 50 -25.34 -13.45 -0.99
N HIS A 51 -26.60 -13.07 -1.17
CA HIS A 51 -27.76 -13.78 -0.66
C HIS A 51 -28.52 -14.47 -1.80
N ASP A 52 -28.67 -15.79 -1.73
CA ASP A 52 -29.47 -16.59 -2.66
C ASP A 52 -30.90 -16.70 -2.13
N ASP A 53 -31.85 -16.02 -2.78
CA ASP A 53 -33.26 -15.99 -2.39
C ASP A 53 -33.95 -17.36 -2.57
N THR A 54 -33.41 -18.23 -3.44
CA THR A 54 -33.97 -19.57 -3.71
C THR A 54 -33.66 -20.53 -2.56
N THR A 55 -32.45 -20.45 -2.01
CA THR A 55 -31.99 -21.32 -0.91
C THR A 55 -32.01 -20.65 0.46
N ASP A 56 -32.32 -19.34 0.53
CA ASP A 56 -32.26 -18.51 1.73
C ASP A 56 -30.87 -18.56 2.41
N THR A 57 -29.81 -18.49 1.59
CA THR A 57 -28.42 -18.60 2.06
C THR A 57 -27.61 -17.36 1.77
N THR A 58 -26.96 -16.80 2.78
CA THR A 58 -26.00 -15.70 2.65
C THR A 58 -24.57 -16.23 2.67
N THR A 59 -23.82 -15.96 1.61
CA THR A 59 -22.42 -16.36 1.45
C THR A 59 -21.51 -15.14 1.51
N TYR A 60 -20.39 -15.26 2.22
CA TYR A 60 -19.38 -14.21 2.30
C TYR A 60 -18.48 -14.19 1.07
N VAL A 61 -18.45 -13.05 0.37
CA VAL A 61 -17.75 -12.85 -0.90
C VAL A 61 -16.31 -12.41 -0.67
N GLY A 62 -16.11 -11.49 0.27
CA GLY A 62 -14.82 -10.86 0.54
C GLY A 62 -14.99 -9.62 1.40
N GLN A 63 -13.93 -8.85 1.55
CA GLN A 63 -13.95 -7.63 2.35
C GLN A 63 -13.08 -6.54 1.75
N ILE A 64 -13.48 -5.30 1.98
CA ILE A 64 -12.69 -4.12 1.70
C ILE A 64 -11.98 -3.66 2.97
N ALA A 65 -10.67 -3.57 2.91
CA ALA A 65 -9.81 -3.00 3.95
C ALA A 65 -9.05 -1.78 3.42
N GLU A 66 -8.54 -0.99 4.35
CA GLU A 66 -7.66 0.15 4.03
C GLU A 66 -6.23 -0.21 4.40
N GLU A 67 -5.30 0.28 3.60
CA GLU A 67 -3.90 0.23 3.94
C GLU A 67 -3.29 1.62 3.85
N TYR A 68 -2.42 1.93 4.80
CA TYR A 68 -1.59 3.13 4.78
C TYR A 68 -0.12 2.74 4.88
N ASP A 69 0.76 3.62 4.45
CA ASP A 69 2.17 3.55 4.78
C ASP A 69 2.63 4.81 5.53
N TYR A 70 3.75 4.69 6.23
CA TYR A 70 4.39 5.83 6.91
C TYR A 70 5.03 6.84 5.95
N CYS A 71 4.86 6.65 4.63
CA CYS A 71 5.30 7.57 3.59
C CYS A 71 4.20 8.58 3.21
N GLY A 72 3.01 8.49 3.81
CA GLY A 72 1.88 9.35 3.46
C GLY A 72 1.14 8.87 2.22
N HIS A 73 1.09 7.56 2.02
CA HIS A 73 0.23 6.95 1.03
C HIS A 73 -0.89 6.17 1.71
N VAL A 74 -2.06 6.18 1.08
CA VAL A 74 -3.17 5.30 1.42
C VAL A 74 -3.61 4.56 0.17
N ARG A 75 -4.15 3.36 0.35
CA ARG A 75 -4.79 2.59 -0.71
C ARG A 75 -5.90 1.73 -0.12
N SER A 76 -6.84 1.41 -0.97
CA SER A 76 -7.86 0.43 -0.69
C SER A 76 -7.39 -0.95 -1.15
N HIS A 77 -7.89 -1.97 -0.48
CA HIS A 77 -7.61 -3.35 -0.80
C HIS A 77 -8.86 -4.22 -0.58
N PHE A 78 -9.41 -4.77 -1.67
CA PHE A 78 -10.44 -5.79 -1.59
C PHE A 78 -9.84 -7.20 -1.60
N GLN A 79 -10.13 -7.97 -0.55
CA GLN A 79 -9.70 -9.35 -0.39
C GLN A 79 -10.86 -10.30 -0.68
N TRP A 80 -10.70 -11.15 -1.69
CA TRP A 80 -11.66 -12.21 -1.96
C TRP A 80 -11.64 -13.26 -0.85
N SER A 81 -12.81 -13.80 -0.51
CA SER A 81 -12.88 -14.97 0.36
C SER A 81 -12.25 -16.17 -0.36
N TYR A 82 -11.58 -17.06 0.39
CA TYR A 82 -10.90 -18.21 -0.20
C TYR A 82 -11.83 -19.07 -1.08
N TRP A 83 -13.06 -19.27 -0.62
CA TRP A 83 -14.08 -20.02 -1.35
C TRP A 83 -14.50 -19.28 -2.64
N PHE A 84 -14.69 -17.96 -2.57
CA PHE A 84 -15.03 -17.18 -3.77
C PHE A 84 -13.91 -17.18 -4.82
N ARG A 85 -12.65 -17.16 -4.39
CA ARG A 85 -11.50 -17.21 -5.29
C ARG A 85 -11.31 -18.56 -5.99
N THR A 86 -11.59 -19.67 -5.29
CA THR A 86 -11.18 -21.02 -5.73
C THR A 86 -12.27 -21.82 -6.43
N GLN A 87 -13.49 -21.30 -6.49
CA GLN A 87 -14.62 -21.96 -7.13
C GLN A 87 -15.20 -21.08 -8.24
N ALA A 88 -15.79 -21.71 -9.26
CA ALA A 88 -16.49 -20.98 -10.29
C ALA A 88 -17.84 -20.49 -9.74
N HIS A 89 -18.01 -19.17 -9.65
CA HIS A 89 -19.28 -18.55 -9.24
C HIS A 89 -20.03 -18.11 -10.48
N ARG A 90 -21.26 -18.59 -10.65
CA ARG A 90 -22.11 -18.12 -11.74
C ARG A 90 -22.41 -16.65 -11.51
N GLY A 91 -21.90 -15.84 -12.42
CA GLY A 91 -22.27 -14.44 -12.48
C GLY A 91 -21.51 -13.50 -11.57
N VAL A 92 -20.30 -13.82 -11.12
CA VAL A 92 -19.40 -12.78 -10.60
C VAL A 92 -18.52 -12.29 -11.75
N THR A 93 -18.47 -10.98 -11.97
CA THR A 93 -17.67 -10.41 -13.08
C THR A 93 -16.36 -9.78 -12.62
N GLY A 94 -16.19 -9.59 -11.32
CA GLY A 94 -15.00 -9.03 -10.70
C GLY A 94 -15.32 -8.27 -9.42
N ALA A 95 -14.32 -7.60 -8.87
CA ALA A 95 -14.45 -6.59 -7.83
C ALA A 95 -13.83 -5.30 -8.35
N TRP A 96 -14.43 -4.17 -8.01
CA TRP A 96 -14.00 -2.83 -8.41
C TRP A 96 -13.70 -2.07 -7.14
N ASP A 97 -12.41 -1.94 -6.83
CA ASP A 97 -11.97 -1.29 -5.62
C ASP A 97 -11.68 0.20 -5.83
N SER A 98 -11.83 1.02 -4.80
CA SER A 98 -11.65 2.48 -4.89
C SER A 98 -11.26 3.09 -3.55
N THR A 99 -10.32 4.04 -3.59
CA THR A 99 -9.91 4.79 -2.41
C THR A 99 -10.45 6.21 -2.50
N PHE A 100 -11.26 6.61 -1.51
CA PHE A 100 -11.74 7.97 -1.38
C PHE A 100 -10.90 8.72 -0.35
N LEU A 101 -10.13 9.70 -0.83
CA LEU A 101 -9.55 10.74 0.00
C LEU A 101 -10.50 11.94 -0.01
N ALA A 102 -10.81 12.47 1.16
CA ALA A 102 -11.52 13.73 1.32
C ALA A 102 -10.69 14.67 2.19
N SER A 103 -10.40 15.86 1.69
CA SER A 103 -9.72 16.92 2.44
C SER A 103 -10.54 18.19 2.41
N LYS A 104 -10.36 19.07 3.41
CA LYS A 104 -10.92 20.43 3.38
C LYS A 104 -10.41 21.24 2.17
N SER A 105 -9.25 20.89 1.65
CA SER A 105 -8.62 21.46 0.45
C SER A 105 -9.15 20.92 -0.89
N GLY A 106 -10.13 20.01 -0.88
CA GLY A 106 -10.83 19.56 -2.09
C GLY A 106 -10.13 18.44 -2.86
N TYR A 107 -9.35 17.58 -2.19
CA TYR A 107 -8.95 16.30 -2.79
C TYR A 107 -10.19 15.44 -2.96
N ASN A 108 -10.48 15.08 -4.21
CA ASN A 108 -11.61 14.24 -4.59
C ASN A 108 -11.08 13.16 -5.54
N ASP A 109 -11.40 11.90 -5.22
CA ASP A 109 -11.44 10.74 -6.13
C ASP A 109 -10.11 10.20 -6.71
N GLN A 110 -9.68 9.04 -6.19
CA GLN A 110 -8.92 8.06 -6.97
C GLN A 110 -9.72 6.74 -7.04
N THR A 111 -10.64 6.70 -7.99
CA THR A 111 -11.46 5.53 -8.33
C THR A 111 -10.80 4.77 -9.48
N TRP A 112 -10.07 3.67 -9.22
CA TRP A 112 -9.47 2.85 -10.29
C TRP A 112 -9.92 1.40 -10.26
N ASN A 113 -10.38 0.97 -11.43
CA ASN A 113 -10.96 -0.33 -11.67
C ASN A 113 -9.87 -1.38 -11.94
N VAL A 114 -9.78 -2.43 -11.11
CA VAL A 114 -9.06 -3.66 -11.47
C VAL A 114 -9.95 -4.86 -11.18
N GLY A 115 -10.67 -5.34 -12.19
CA GLY A 115 -11.42 -6.58 -12.09
C GLY A 115 -10.48 -7.78 -12.26
N SER A 116 -10.15 -8.47 -11.16
CA SER A 116 -9.51 -9.79 -11.24
C SER A 116 -10.18 -10.76 -10.28
N LEU A 117 -10.61 -11.90 -10.83
CA LEU A 117 -11.03 -13.08 -10.07
C LEU A 117 -9.83 -14.01 -9.77
N ASP A 118 -8.69 -13.78 -10.43
CA ASP A 118 -7.52 -14.65 -10.38
C ASP A 118 -6.54 -14.26 -9.26
N ALA A 119 -6.63 -13.01 -8.78
CA ALA A 119 -5.85 -12.53 -7.65
C ALA A 119 -6.64 -12.71 -6.35
N ALA A 120 -5.94 -13.04 -5.26
CA ALA A 120 -6.56 -13.08 -3.92
C ALA A 120 -7.02 -11.69 -3.46
N ASP A 121 -6.32 -10.68 -3.96
CA ASP A 121 -6.30 -9.32 -3.45
C ASP A 121 -6.37 -8.37 -4.66
N VAL A 122 -7.31 -7.42 -4.60
CA VAL A 122 -7.50 -6.37 -5.60
C VAL A 122 -7.14 -5.05 -4.94
N TYR A 123 -6.08 -4.41 -5.43
CA TYR A 123 -5.60 -3.15 -4.88
C TYR A 123 -5.98 -1.98 -5.78
N ALA A 124 -6.52 -0.92 -5.18
CA ALA A 124 -6.48 0.38 -5.84
C ALA A 124 -5.04 0.92 -5.83
N PRO A 125 -4.70 1.81 -6.77
CA PRO A 125 -3.45 2.57 -6.72
C PRO A 125 -3.32 3.31 -5.40
N SER A 126 -2.07 3.50 -4.98
CA SER A 126 -1.79 4.36 -3.85
C SER A 126 -2.14 5.80 -4.20
N ALA A 127 -3.03 6.39 -3.42
CA ALA A 127 -3.23 7.82 -3.43
C ALA A 127 -2.08 8.46 -2.64
N SER A 128 -1.20 9.18 -3.36
CA SER A 128 -0.05 9.83 -2.74
C SER A 128 -0.47 11.16 -2.12
N GLY A 129 -0.53 11.19 -0.80
CA GLY A 129 -0.74 12.41 -0.06
C GLY A 129 0.58 13.03 0.36
N ARG A 130 1.26 13.76 -0.54
CA ARG A 130 2.22 14.78 -0.08
C ARG A 130 1.55 15.73 0.94
N SER A 131 0.22 15.82 0.88
CA SER A 131 -0.63 16.60 1.77
C SER A 131 -1.20 15.85 3.00
N ILE A 132 -1.12 14.52 3.14
CA ILE A 132 -1.73 13.81 4.30
C ILE A 132 -1.16 14.32 5.63
N TRP A 133 0.12 14.67 5.64
CA TRP A 133 0.78 15.21 6.83
C TRP A 133 0.72 16.74 6.93
N ASP A 134 0.45 17.43 5.82
CA ASP A 134 0.47 18.91 5.75
C ASP A 134 -0.91 19.54 5.95
N ASP A 135 -2.00 18.79 5.73
CA ASP A 135 -3.38 19.27 5.93
C ASP A 135 -4.04 18.49 7.07
N SER A 136 -4.26 19.18 8.19
CA SER A 136 -4.80 18.62 9.44
C SER A 136 -6.26 18.17 9.37
N PHE A 137 -6.83 18.09 8.17
CA PHE A 137 -8.23 17.75 7.91
C PHE A 137 -8.40 16.70 6.80
N ILE A 138 -7.37 15.92 6.49
CA ILE A 138 -7.55 14.78 5.58
C ILE A 138 -8.22 13.63 6.31
N THR A 139 -9.31 13.17 5.71
CA THR A 139 -9.99 11.93 6.05
C THR A 139 -9.88 10.98 4.86
N TRP A 140 -9.72 9.70 5.11
CA TRP A 140 -9.76 8.69 4.06
C TRP A 140 -10.78 7.62 4.40
N THR A 141 -11.42 7.11 3.36
CA THR A 141 -12.33 5.98 3.39
C THR A 141 -12.09 5.14 2.14
N SER A 142 -12.03 3.83 2.30
CA SER A 142 -11.95 2.89 1.20
C SER A 142 -13.32 2.32 0.93
N SER A 143 -13.58 2.08 -0.35
CA SER A 143 -14.84 1.51 -0.80
C SER A 143 -14.58 0.52 -1.90
N THR A 144 -15.31 -0.57 -1.89
CA THR A 144 -15.35 -1.48 -3.01
C THR A 144 -16.76 -1.56 -3.54
N GLU A 145 -16.88 -1.65 -4.86
CA GLU A 145 -18.09 -2.11 -5.52
C GLU A 145 -17.80 -3.48 -6.13
N VAL A 146 -18.49 -4.51 -5.65
CA VAL A 146 -18.43 -5.82 -6.30
C VAL A 146 -19.63 -5.93 -7.25
N ARG A 147 -19.35 -6.24 -8.52
CA ARG A 147 -20.40 -6.41 -9.54
C ARG A 147 -20.60 -7.87 -9.88
N PHE A 148 -21.87 -8.25 -9.81
CA PHE A 148 -22.39 -9.56 -10.07
C PHE A 148 -23.29 -9.50 -11.32
N THR A 149 -22.99 -10.26 -12.37
CA THR A 149 -23.84 -10.44 -13.55
C THR A 149 -24.48 -11.83 -13.56
N PHE A 150 -25.71 -11.91 -13.07
CA PHE A 150 -26.53 -13.13 -13.11
C PHE A 150 -27.27 -13.27 -14.44
N TRP A 151 -28.01 -14.37 -14.60
CA TRP A 151 -28.82 -14.62 -15.81
C TRP A 151 -29.92 -13.57 -16.02
N ASN A 152 -30.37 -12.91 -14.95
CA ASN A 152 -31.45 -11.93 -14.95
C ASN A 152 -30.97 -10.46 -14.99
N GLY A 153 -29.66 -10.21 -15.00
CA GLY A 153 -29.12 -8.84 -15.04
C GLY A 153 -27.81 -8.67 -14.28
N THR A 154 -27.42 -7.42 -14.09
CA THR A 154 -26.23 -7.05 -13.31
C THR A 154 -26.66 -6.31 -12.03
N SER A 155 -26.15 -6.76 -10.89
CA SER A 155 -26.30 -6.16 -9.57
C SER A 155 -24.95 -5.70 -9.02
N TYR A 156 -24.98 -4.71 -8.13
CA TYR A 156 -23.79 -4.07 -7.57
C TYR A 156 -23.89 -4.04 -6.04
N CYS A 157 -22.76 -4.29 -5.36
CA CYS A 157 -22.65 -4.29 -3.91
C CYS A 157 -21.54 -3.32 -3.48
N GLY A 158 -21.92 -2.16 -2.95
CA GLY A 158 -20.97 -1.17 -2.43
C GLY A 158 -20.68 -1.36 -0.94
N ALA A 159 -19.55 -1.94 -0.58
CA ALA A 159 -19.07 -2.00 0.81
C ALA A 159 -18.04 -0.90 1.08
N ARG A 160 -17.93 -0.46 2.34
CA ARG A 160 -16.95 0.53 2.79
C ARG A 160 -16.22 0.04 4.03
N SER A 161 -14.94 0.34 4.13
CA SER A 161 -14.17 0.19 5.37
C SER A 161 -14.56 1.28 6.38
N ASP A 162 -13.90 1.26 7.53
CA ASP A 162 -13.86 2.41 8.42
C ASP A 162 -13.39 3.68 7.68
N THR A 163 -13.70 4.84 8.26
CA THR A 163 -13.18 6.14 7.86
C THR A 163 -12.22 6.63 8.91
N HIS A 164 -11.04 7.09 8.51
CA HIS A 164 -10.03 7.60 9.43
C HIS A 164 -9.60 9.02 9.07
N ASP A 165 -9.21 9.80 10.08
CA ASP A 165 -8.43 11.03 9.86
C ASP A 165 -6.95 10.73 9.69
N TYR A 166 -6.16 11.74 9.29
CA TYR A 166 -4.69 11.68 9.19
C TYR A 166 -3.95 11.21 10.47
N HIS A 167 -4.60 11.22 11.63
CA HIS A 167 -4.06 10.69 12.89
C HIS A 167 -4.41 9.21 13.14
N GLY A 168 -5.20 8.59 12.26
CA GLY A 168 -5.73 7.25 12.43
C GLY A 168 -6.98 7.18 13.32
N THR A 169 -7.52 8.32 13.78
CA THR A 169 -8.76 8.37 14.54
C THR A 169 -9.90 7.86 13.66
N ASN A 170 -10.66 6.87 14.14
CA ASN A 170 -11.85 6.41 13.45
C ASN A 170 -12.96 7.48 13.55
N LEU A 171 -13.44 7.93 12.39
CA LEU A 171 -14.51 8.91 12.22
C LEU A 171 -15.83 8.28 11.76
N GLY A 172 -15.82 7.00 11.37
CA GLY A 172 -16.97 6.28 10.84
C GLY A 172 -16.68 4.79 10.71
N GLY A 173 -17.70 3.98 11.01
CA GLY A 173 -17.58 2.52 10.97
C GLY A 173 -17.74 1.93 9.57
N ALA A 174 -17.15 0.76 9.38
CA ALA A 174 -17.30 -0.07 8.20
C ALA A 174 -18.77 -0.35 7.87
N ARG A 175 -19.08 -0.37 6.58
CA ARG A 175 -20.43 -0.58 6.05
C ARG A 175 -20.41 -1.80 5.13
N PRO A 176 -20.86 -2.97 5.60
CA PRO A 176 -20.99 -4.13 4.73
C PRO A 176 -22.11 -3.92 3.71
N CYS A 177 -22.10 -4.71 2.66
CA CYS A 177 -23.16 -4.75 1.67
C CYS A 177 -23.59 -6.19 1.40
N THR A 178 -24.87 -6.37 1.06
CA THR A 178 -25.42 -7.66 0.63
C THR A 178 -26.18 -7.46 -0.67
N VAL A 179 -25.90 -8.29 -1.68
CA VAL A 179 -26.69 -8.37 -2.91
C VAL A 179 -27.50 -9.65 -2.90
N SER A 180 -28.80 -9.52 -3.18
CA SER A 180 -29.69 -10.67 -3.38
C SER A 180 -29.71 -11.08 -4.86
N TYR A 181 -29.82 -12.38 -5.10
CA TYR A 181 -30.11 -12.96 -6.42
C TYR A 181 -31.00 -14.19 -6.25
N SER A 182 -31.72 -14.53 -7.31
CA SER A 182 -32.46 -15.80 -7.39
C SER A 182 -31.80 -16.68 -8.45
N SER A 183 -31.35 -17.87 -8.04
CA SER A 183 -30.69 -18.85 -8.91
C SER A 183 -31.63 -19.51 -9.91
#